data_AF-A0A1E3QQ59-F1
#
_entry.id   AF-A0A1E3QQ59-F1
#
_cell.length_a   1.000
_cell.length_b   1.000
_cell.length_c   1.000
_cell.angle_alpha   90.00
_cell.angle_beta   90.00
_cell.angle_gamma   90.00
#
_symmetry.space_group_name_H-M   'P 1'
#
loop_
_entity.id
_entity.type
_entity.pdbx_description
1 polymer ?
#
loop_
_entity_poly.entity_id
_entity_poly.type
_entity_poly.pdbx_seq_one_letter_code
_entity_poly.pdbx_strand_id
1 'polypeptide(L)'
;MYLKSIKLLRFAFYSLASFENYFNATFLNISQQFQDGLQGSLKEAQKISEELQPFAARTSRLLQEKFGQVDDVSELPSEYLELERKVDNLRVVYKNLLTVTETFEFESYDYPPNLKESFNDVSKSLTGRFYELSKTTTTKEAETLLNSQAKEKSLPKTLAHALSRAAANSRQQLLISAYHAAEEAEEEELPEENPLAKALLKLADTEKLVGEKRLEQDQLIIVDFNHKLNQILTDSFKQTSQNRRKVEKARLDFDTLRTQVKRAEEAAKETEAPEEDKVPVKDVEGLNSKLEAAEDELVSATEEAVTSMKRILDPAESVNLVQVLVKAQLEYFKSVTADLEVLSAELDTIIVEAAESEE
;
A
#
# COMPACT_ATOMS: atom_id res chain seq x y z
N MET A 1 37.09 29.72 -27.02
CA MET A 1 37.10 28.43 -27.74
C MET A 1 37.12 27.33 -26.67
N TYR A 2 36.19 26.37 -26.75
CA TYR A 2 35.89 25.28 -25.79
C TYR A 2 34.96 25.59 -24.58
N LEU A 3 33.66 25.36 -24.80
CA LEU A 3 32.72 24.82 -23.80
C LEU A 3 31.94 23.71 -24.51
N LYS A 4 32.22 22.45 -24.16
CA LYS A 4 31.58 21.24 -24.71
C LYS A 4 30.38 20.84 -23.84
N SER A 5 29.20 20.92 -24.44
CA SER A 5 28.03 20.04 -24.37
C SER A 5 27.59 19.44 -23.03
N ILE A 6 26.55 20.04 -22.45
CA ILE A 6 25.52 19.34 -21.65
C ILE A 6 24.43 18.87 -22.62
N LYS A 7 24.24 17.55 -22.75
CA LYS A 7 23.10 16.96 -23.47
C LYS A 7 21.87 16.94 -22.56
N LEU A 8 20.89 17.78 -22.86
CA LEU A 8 19.51 17.65 -22.37
C LEU A 8 18.90 16.38 -22.97
N LEU A 9 18.51 15.44 -22.11
CA LEU A 9 17.60 14.34 -22.43
C LEU A 9 16.23 14.92 -22.81
N ARG A 10 15.92 14.93 -24.11
CA ARG A 10 14.55 15.13 -24.61
C ARG A 10 13.79 13.81 -24.44
N PHE A 11 12.81 13.79 -23.55
CA PHE A 11 11.77 12.76 -23.54
C PHE A 11 11.05 12.79 -24.90
N ALA A 12 11.02 11.66 -25.59
CA ALA A 12 10.25 11.47 -26.81
C ALA A 12 8.75 11.49 -26.44
N PHE A 13 8.05 12.55 -26.81
CA PHE A 13 6.59 12.54 -26.88
C PHE A 13 6.19 11.53 -27.97
N TYR A 14 5.64 10.39 -27.57
CA TYR A 14 4.86 9.55 -28.49
C TYR A 14 3.61 10.35 -28.88
N SER A 15 3.50 10.71 -30.16
CA SER A 15 2.36 11.48 -30.67
C SER A 15 1.08 10.64 -30.67
N LEU A 16 -0.08 11.25 -30.38
CA LEU A 16 -1.40 10.64 -30.50
C LEU A 16 -1.61 9.89 -31.84
N ALA A 17 -1.00 10.37 -32.93
CA ALA A 17 -1.09 9.76 -34.25
C ALA A 17 -0.54 8.33 -34.32
N SER A 18 0.46 7.97 -33.50
CA SER A 18 0.98 6.59 -33.48
C SER A 18 0.06 5.63 -32.72
N PHE A 19 -0.70 6.12 -31.74
CA PHE A 19 -1.70 5.32 -31.03
C PHE A 19 -2.93 5.08 -31.91
N GLU A 20 -3.39 6.12 -32.61
CA GLU A 20 -4.51 6.04 -33.54
C GLU A 20 -4.22 5.09 -34.71
N ASN A 21 -3.00 5.14 -35.26
CA ASN A 21 -2.57 4.21 -36.30
C ASN A 21 -2.41 2.76 -35.79
N TYR A 22 -1.91 2.57 -34.56
CA TYR A 22 -1.83 1.24 -33.96
C TYR A 22 -3.22 0.66 -33.68
N PHE A 23 -4.14 1.48 -33.19
CA PHE A 23 -5.52 1.09 -32.90
C PHE A 23 -6.27 0.71 -34.19
N ASN A 24 -6.17 1.54 -35.24
CA ASN A 24 -6.81 1.27 -36.52
C ASN A 24 -6.23 0.02 -37.21
N ALA A 25 -4.91 -0.18 -37.17
CA ALA A 25 -4.28 -1.38 -37.71
C ALA A 25 -4.65 -2.65 -36.93
N THR A 26 -4.76 -2.56 -35.62
CA THR A 26 -5.17 -3.69 -34.76
C THR A 26 -6.65 -4.03 -34.98
N PHE A 27 -7.51 -3.03 -35.13
CA PHE A 27 -8.94 -3.21 -35.39
C PHE A 27 -9.21 -3.83 -36.77
N LEU A 28 -8.48 -3.39 -37.81
CA LEU A 28 -8.60 -3.97 -39.15
C LEU A 28 -8.10 -5.43 -39.22
N ASN A 29 -7.02 -5.75 -38.52
CA ASN A 29 -6.53 -7.14 -38.45
C ASN A 29 -7.48 -8.06 -37.66
N ILE A 30 -8.07 -7.56 -36.56
CA ILE A 30 -9.10 -8.29 -35.80
C ILE A 30 -10.35 -8.49 -36.66
N SER A 31 -10.77 -7.47 -37.42
CA SER A 31 -11.89 -7.56 -38.36
C SER A 31 -11.67 -8.63 -39.42
N GLN A 32 -10.47 -8.70 -40.02
CA GLN A 32 -10.14 -9.70 -41.03
C GLN A 32 -10.07 -11.12 -40.45
N GLN A 33 -9.43 -11.30 -39.28
CA GLN A 33 -9.41 -12.59 -38.60
C GLN A 33 -10.81 -13.06 -38.16
N PHE A 34 -11.69 -12.13 -37.80
CA PHE A 34 -13.09 -12.41 -37.47
C PHE A 34 -13.91 -12.79 -38.71
N GLN A 35 -13.67 -12.13 -39.84
CA GLN A 35 -14.35 -12.39 -41.11
C GLN A 35 -13.94 -13.74 -41.72
N ASP A 36 -12.67 -14.13 -41.59
CA ASP A 36 -12.16 -15.44 -42.02
C ASP A 36 -12.62 -16.59 -41.10
N GLY A 37 -12.79 -16.32 -39.80
CA GLY A 37 -13.37 -17.28 -38.84
C GLY A 37 -14.90 -17.48 -38.99
N LEU A 38 -15.60 -16.49 -39.54
CA LEU A 38 -17.05 -16.49 -39.73
C LEU A 38 -17.52 -17.40 -40.88
N GLN A 39 -16.71 -17.61 -41.92
CA GLN A 39 -17.07 -18.51 -43.04
C GLN A 39 -17.10 -19.99 -42.63
N GLY A 40 -16.41 -20.38 -41.55
CA GLY A 40 -16.32 -21.76 -41.09
C GLY A 40 -17.35 -22.20 -40.06
N SER A 41 -18.17 -21.29 -39.50
CA SER A 41 -18.93 -21.60 -38.27
C SER A 41 -20.28 -20.88 -38.16
N LEU A 42 -21.10 -20.96 -39.22
CA LEU A 42 -22.44 -20.33 -39.25
C LEU A 42 -23.39 -20.74 -38.10
N LYS A 43 -23.20 -21.92 -37.49
CA LYS A 43 -24.00 -22.39 -36.35
C LYS A 43 -23.46 -21.94 -34.97
N GLU A 44 -22.15 -21.66 -34.89
CA GLU A 44 -21.53 -21.11 -33.68
C GLU A 44 -21.73 -19.59 -33.64
N ALA A 45 -21.69 -18.92 -34.81
CA ALA A 45 -21.92 -17.49 -34.96
C ALA A 45 -23.33 -17.05 -34.55
N GLN A 46 -24.37 -17.88 -34.75
CA GLN A 46 -25.73 -17.58 -34.29
C GLN A 46 -25.82 -17.56 -32.75
N LYS A 47 -25.18 -18.53 -32.08
CA LYS A 47 -25.11 -18.57 -30.60
C LYS A 47 -24.25 -17.44 -30.03
N ILE A 48 -23.12 -17.15 -30.68
CA ILE A 48 -22.23 -16.04 -30.30
C ILE A 48 -22.91 -14.69 -30.55
N SER A 49 -23.72 -14.55 -31.61
CA SER A 49 -24.51 -13.33 -31.88
C SER A 49 -25.59 -13.08 -30.83
N GLU A 50 -26.27 -14.13 -30.36
CA GLU A 50 -27.26 -14.03 -29.28
C GLU A 50 -26.62 -13.68 -27.92
N GLU A 51 -25.42 -14.17 -27.63
CA GLU A 51 -24.66 -13.78 -26.43
C GLU A 51 -24.02 -12.39 -26.51
N LEU A 52 -23.62 -11.93 -27.70
CA LEU A 52 -22.95 -10.63 -27.91
C LEU A 52 -23.92 -9.46 -28.13
N GLN A 53 -25.15 -9.70 -28.60
CA GLN A 53 -26.17 -8.66 -28.76
C GLN A 53 -26.39 -7.80 -27.50
N PRO A 54 -26.59 -8.37 -26.30
CA PRO A 54 -26.78 -7.56 -25.10
C PRO A 54 -25.52 -6.76 -24.75
N PHE A 55 -24.32 -7.27 -25.01
CA PHE A 55 -23.08 -6.54 -24.76
C PHE A 55 -22.88 -5.36 -25.73
N ALA A 56 -23.19 -5.55 -27.01
CA ALA A 56 -23.08 -4.51 -28.03
C ALA A 56 -24.09 -3.37 -27.81
N ALA A 57 -25.35 -3.71 -27.46
CA ALA A 57 -26.39 -2.73 -27.13
C ALA A 57 -26.04 -1.91 -25.88
N ARG A 58 -25.44 -2.56 -24.87
CA ARG A 58 -24.98 -1.87 -23.66
C ARG A 58 -23.82 -0.91 -23.94
N THR A 59 -22.86 -1.36 -24.73
CA THR A 59 -21.67 -0.57 -25.09
C THR A 59 -22.04 0.62 -25.96
N SER A 60 -22.95 0.45 -26.92
CA SER A 60 -23.42 1.55 -27.76
C SER A 60 -24.16 2.62 -26.96
N ARG A 61 -24.98 2.21 -25.98
CA ARG A 61 -25.68 3.14 -25.08
C ARG A 61 -24.72 3.92 -24.18
N LEU A 62 -23.74 3.25 -23.57
CA LEU A 62 -22.72 3.91 -22.76
C LEU A 62 -21.94 4.96 -23.57
N LEU A 63 -21.62 4.65 -24.83
CA LEU A 63 -21.01 5.62 -25.75
C LEU A 63 -21.96 6.77 -26.08
N GLN A 64 -23.22 6.50 -26.40
CA GLN A 64 -24.21 7.55 -26.70
C GLN A 64 -24.44 8.49 -25.51
N GLU A 65 -24.42 7.98 -24.27
CA GLU A 65 -24.50 8.77 -23.04
C GLU A 65 -23.24 9.63 -22.82
N LYS A 66 -22.03 9.06 -23.02
CA LYS A 66 -20.77 9.82 -22.88
C LYS A 66 -20.60 10.92 -23.94
N PHE A 67 -21.20 10.75 -25.11
CA PHE A 67 -21.15 11.71 -26.22
C PHE A 67 -22.36 12.67 -26.27
N GLY A 68 -23.27 12.60 -25.28
CA GLY A 68 -24.34 13.58 -25.08
C GLY A 68 -25.48 13.52 -26.12
N GLN A 69 -25.73 12.36 -26.72
CA GLN A 69 -26.81 12.18 -27.72
C GLN A 69 -28.12 11.63 -27.13
N VAL A 70 -28.24 11.48 -25.80
CA VAL A 70 -29.39 10.84 -25.14
C VAL A 70 -29.92 11.73 -24.01
N ASP A 71 -31.17 12.19 -24.16
CA ASP A 71 -31.87 13.03 -23.17
C ASP A 71 -32.69 12.21 -22.14
N ASP A 72 -32.90 10.91 -22.39
CA ASP A 72 -33.75 10.02 -21.56
C ASP A 72 -32.90 9.09 -20.67
N VAL A 73 -31.99 9.68 -19.91
CA VAL A 73 -31.11 8.99 -18.94
C VAL A 73 -31.82 8.90 -17.59
N SER A 74 -31.88 7.70 -17.00
CA SER A 74 -32.36 7.59 -15.62
C SER A 74 -31.34 8.20 -14.66
N GLU A 75 -31.72 9.27 -13.98
CA GLU A 75 -30.89 9.94 -12.97
C GLU A 75 -30.94 9.19 -11.64
N LEU A 76 -29.79 9.01 -11.00
CA LEU A 76 -29.73 8.49 -9.64
C LEU A 76 -30.07 9.59 -8.63
N PRO A 77 -30.72 9.24 -7.50
CA PRO A 77 -31.05 10.22 -6.46
C PRO A 77 -29.83 11.02 -5.99
N SER A 78 -30.03 12.30 -5.67
CA SER A 78 -28.95 13.18 -5.18
C SER A 78 -28.27 12.62 -3.93
N GLU A 79 -29.03 12.02 -3.01
CA GLU A 79 -28.51 11.38 -1.80
C GLU A 79 -27.54 10.23 -2.12
N TYR A 80 -27.82 9.44 -3.17
CA TYR A 80 -26.94 8.37 -3.62
C TYR A 80 -25.60 8.93 -4.11
N LEU A 81 -25.64 9.97 -4.95
CA LEU A 81 -24.45 10.64 -5.48
C LEU A 81 -23.62 11.30 -4.37
N GLU A 82 -24.26 11.85 -3.34
CA GLU A 82 -23.56 12.38 -2.17
C GLU A 82 -22.85 11.29 -1.37
N LEU A 83 -23.47 10.12 -1.19
CA LEU A 83 -22.84 8.98 -0.54
C LEU A 83 -21.62 8.50 -1.32
N GLU A 84 -21.70 8.41 -2.64
CA GLU A 84 -20.55 8.05 -3.49
C GLU A 84 -19.37 8.99 -3.28
N ARG A 85 -19.62 10.31 -3.30
CA ARG A 85 -18.58 11.33 -3.06
C ARG A 85 -17.96 11.19 -1.67
N LYS A 86 -18.78 10.95 -0.64
CA LYS A 86 -18.28 10.77 0.74
C LYS A 86 -17.40 9.52 0.84
N VAL A 87 -17.81 8.40 0.22
CA VAL A 87 -17.03 7.15 0.19
C VAL A 87 -15.71 7.36 -0.55
N ASP A 88 -15.74 8.01 -1.71
CA ASP A 88 -14.52 8.26 -2.51
C ASP A 88 -13.54 9.16 -1.76
N ASN A 89 -14.03 10.19 -1.05
CA ASN A 89 -13.21 11.03 -0.17
C ASN A 89 -12.60 10.23 0.98
N LEU A 90 -13.40 9.40 1.66
CA LEU A 90 -12.90 8.56 2.75
C LEU A 90 -11.83 7.59 2.28
N ARG A 91 -11.96 7.05 1.07
CA ARG A 91 -10.95 6.20 0.44
C ARG A 91 -9.62 6.93 0.27
N VAL A 92 -9.67 8.19 -0.17
CA VAL A 92 -8.47 9.03 -0.32
C VAL A 92 -7.82 9.29 1.04
N VAL A 93 -8.62 9.60 2.07
CA VAL A 93 -8.11 9.77 3.44
C VAL A 93 -7.36 8.52 3.91
N TYR A 94 -7.97 7.33 3.75
CA TYR A 94 -7.36 6.07 4.17
C TYR A 94 -6.06 5.78 3.41
N LYS A 95 -6.04 6.00 2.09
CA LYS A 95 -4.82 5.84 1.29
C LYS A 95 -3.71 6.80 1.73
N ASN A 96 -4.05 8.07 1.94
CA ASN A 96 -3.07 9.08 2.34
C ASN A 96 -2.42 8.74 3.68
N LEU A 97 -3.21 8.30 4.65
CA LEU A 97 -2.70 7.86 5.95
C LEU A 97 -1.82 6.63 5.79
N LEU A 98 -2.30 5.61 5.08
CA LEU A 98 -1.57 4.37 4.87
C LEU A 98 -0.22 4.60 4.18
N THR A 99 -0.16 5.43 3.15
CA THR A 99 1.09 5.74 2.44
C THR A 99 2.17 6.28 3.37
N VAL A 100 1.80 7.01 4.41
CA VAL A 100 2.75 7.51 5.41
C VAL A 100 3.05 6.43 6.45
N THR A 101 2.04 5.71 6.94
CA THR A 101 2.24 4.73 8.03
C THR A 101 2.85 3.40 7.56
N GLU A 102 2.87 3.11 6.26
CA GLU A 102 3.67 2.03 5.67
C GLU A 102 5.17 2.19 5.95
N THR A 103 5.64 3.42 6.27
CA THR A 103 7.04 3.64 6.66
C THR A 103 7.44 2.85 7.90
N PHE A 104 6.52 2.60 8.84
CA PHE A 104 6.76 1.80 10.04
C PHE A 104 7.08 0.33 9.74
N GLU A 105 6.74 -0.18 8.54
CA GLU A 105 7.10 -1.54 8.10
C GLU A 105 8.59 -1.67 7.76
N PHE A 106 9.26 -0.55 7.49
CA PHE A 106 10.68 -0.51 7.16
C PHE A 106 11.50 -0.19 8.40
N GLU A 107 12.05 -1.21 9.04
CA GLU A 107 12.77 -1.05 10.31
C GLU A 107 13.85 0.06 10.30
N SER A 108 14.49 0.33 9.17
CA SER A 108 15.53 1.35 9.01
C SER A 108 15.00 2.73 8.53
N TYR A 109 13.72 3.05 8.73
CA TYR A 109 13.14 4.32 8.24
C TYR A 109 13.73 5.56 8.91
N ASP A 110 14.17 5.45 10.16
CA ASP A 110 14.81 6.50 10.97
C ASP A 110 16.34 6.51 10.83
N TYR A 111 16.90 5.41 10.32
CA TYR A 111 18.31 5.23 10.08
C TYR A 111 18.56 4.61 8.70
N PRO A 112 18.34 5.38 7.61
CA PRO A 112 18.48 4.87 6.26
C PRO A 112 19.89 4.32 6.05
N PRO A 113 20.04 3.18 5.35
CA PRO A 113 21.29 2.46 5.26
C PRO A 113 22.39 3.34 4.64
N ASN A 114 23.31 3.80 5.49
CA ASN A 114 24.59 4.32 5.05
C ASN A 114 25.42 3.11 4.58
N LEU A 115 25.69 3.02 3.27
CA LEU A 115 26.41 1.91 2.64
C LEU A 115 27.73 1.55 3.38
N LYS A 116 28.36 2.51 4.07
CA LYS A 116 29.62 2.30 4.80
C LYS A 116 29.48 1.43 6.05
N GLU A 117 28.34 1.43 6.72
CA GLU A 117 28.16 0.70 7.99
C GLU A 117 27.86 -0.78 7.78
N SER A 118 27.11 -1.11 6.72
CA SER A 118 26.83 -2.51 6.37
C SER A 118 28.11 -3.32 6.05
N PHE A 119 29.17 -2.67 5.56
CA PHE A 119 30.46 -3.34 5.35
C PHE A 119 31.31 -3.45 6.63
N ASN A 120 31.24 -2.47 7.52
CA ASN A 120 32.05 -2.46 8.75
C ASN A 120 31.51 -3.45 9.80
N ASP A 121 30.19 -3.59 9.93
CA ASP A 121 29.55 -4.55 10.84
C ASP A 121 29.71 -6.00 10.36
N VAL A 122 29.58 -6.24 9.05
CA VAL A 122 29.84 -7.56 8.46
C VAL A 122 31.32 -7.92 8.61
N SER A 123 32.25 -6.98 8.39
CA SER A 123 33.68 -7.24 8.55
C SER A 123 34.07 -7.56 10.01
N LYS A 124 33.55 -6.83 11.00
CA LYS A 124 33.90 -7.05 12.42
C LYS A 124 33.31 -8.34 13.01
N SER A 125 32.08 -8.70 12.65
CA SER A 125 31.48 -9.98 13.02
C SER A 125 32.28 -11.17 12.45
N LEU A 126 32.81 -11.03 11.23
CA LEU A 126 33.67 -12.04 10.60
C LEU A 126 35.05 -12.13 11.27
N THR A 127 35.67 -11.02 11.68
CA THR A 127 37.00 -11.03 12.34
C THR A 127 36.94 -11.63 13.76
N GLY A 128 35.92 -11.29 14.56
CA GLY A 128 35.73 -11.88 15.90
C GLY A 128 35.46 -13.38 15.84
N ARG A 129 34.64 -13.84 14.88
CA ARG A 129 34.31 -15.25 14.68
C ARG A 129 35.45 -16.05 14.06
N PHE A 130 36.30 -15.45 13.23
CA PHE A 130 37.52 -16.10 12.73
C PHE A 130 38.54 -16.31 13.86
N TYR A 131 38.64 -15.36 14.79
CA TYR A 131 39.45 -15.53 16.00
C TYR A 131 38.90 -16.66 16.90
N GLU A 132 37.59 -16.78 17.07
CA GLU A 132 36.95 -17.90 17.78
C GLU A 132 37.06 -19.24 17.04
N LEU A 133 36.94 -19.26 15.70
CA LEU A 133 37.18 -20.45 14.86
C LEU A 133 38.64 -20.90 14.92
N SER A 134 39.58 -19.95 14.99
CA SER A 134 41.02 -20.25 15.11
C SER A 134 41.40 -20.83 16.47
N LYS A 135 40.54 -20.65 17.48
CA LYS A 135 40.69 -21.23 18.83
C LYS A 135 39.94 -22.55 19.00
N THR A 136 39.03 -22.91 18.10
CA THR A 136 38.27 -24.17 18.18
C THR A 136 38.98 -25.27 17.39
N THR A 137 39.44 -26.31 18.08
CA THR A 137 40.23 -27.42 17.48
C THR A 137 39.38 -28.55 16.90
N THR A 138 38.04 -28.43 16.88
CA THR A 138 37.12 -29.53 16.54
C THR A 138 36.15 -29.17 15.41
N THR A 139 36.09 -30.02 14.38
CA THR A 139 35.27 -29.81 13.16
C THR A 139 33.77 -29.73 13.42
N LYS A 140 33.25 -30.42 14.44
CA LYS A 140 31.83 -30.37 14.83
C LYS A 140 31.42 -29.03 15.46
N GLU A 141 32.32 -28.35 16.15
CA GLU A 141 32.05 -27.01 16.71
C GLU A 141 32.14 -25.93 15.62
N ALA A 142 33.02 -26.11 14.62
CA ALA A 142 33.04 -25.26 13.44
C ALA A 142 31.74 -25.39 12.61
N GLU A 143 31.21 -26.59 12.44
CA GLU A 143 29.93 -26.81 11.72
C GLU A 143 28.71 -26.22 12.45
N THR A 144 28.67 -26.25 13.78
CA THR A 144 27.57 -25.64 14.56
C THR A 144 27.65 -24.11 14.56
N LEU A 145 28.85 -23.52 14.54
CA LEU A 145 29.08 -22.08 14.40
C LEU A 145 28.83 -21.56 12.98
N LEU A 146 29.00 -22.40 11.96
CA LEU A 146 28.64 -22.06 10.58
C LEU A 146 27.13 -22.22 10.33
N ASN A 147 26.48 -23.24 10.88
CA ASN A 147 25.03 -23.43 10.74
C ASN A 147 24.19 -22.43 11.55
N SER A 148 24.76 -21.76 12.57
CA SER A 148 24.08 -20.65 13.26
C SER A 148 23.98 -19.38 12.40
N GLN A 149 24.80 -19.23 11.34
CA GLN A 149 24.74 -18.10 10.39
C GLN A 149 23.40 -17.98 9.65
N ALA A 150 22.68 -19.08 9.46
CA ALA A 150 21.40 -19.07 8.75
C ALA A 150 20.20 -18.69 9.66
N LYS A 151 20.40 -18.59 10.98
CA LYS A 151 19.32 -18.39 11.97
C LYS A 151 19.48 -17.16 12.87
N GLU A 152 20.59 -16.44 12.80
CA GLU A 152 20.72 -15.19 13.55
C GLU A 152 19.85 -14.11 12.92
N LYS A 153 18.81 -13.72 13.67
CA LYS A 153 17.98 -12.54 13.40
C LYS A 153 18.94 -11.36 13.17
N SER A 154 18.93 -10.79 11.97
CA SER A 154 19.79 -9.64 11.66
C SER A 154 19.61 -8.58 12.74
N LEU A 155 20.73 -8.02 13.22
CA LEU A 155 20.70 -7.00 14.27
C LEU A 155 19.73 -5.87 13.88
N PRO A 156 18.95 -5.36 14.86
CA PRO A 156 18.04 -4.30 14.58
C PRO A 156 18.73 -3.05 13.99
N LYS A 157 18.08 -2.45 12.98
CA LYS A 157 18.61 -1.38 12.13
C LYS A 157 18.01 -0.01 12.44
N THR A 158 17.30 0.13 13.55
CA THR A 158 16.79 1.42 14.02
C THR A 158 17.94 2.37 14.38
N LEU A 159 17.69 3.68 14.41
CA LEU A 159 18.68 4.68 14.86
C LEU A 159 19.17 4.42 16.29
N ALA A 160 18.26 4.14 17.22
CA ALA A 160 18.59 3.92 18.63
C ALA A 160 19.53 2.72 18.82
N HIS A 161 19.26 1.59 18.17
CA HIS A 161 20.18 0.46 18.13
C HIS A 161 21.55 0.80 17.50
N ALA A 162 21.60 1.67 16.48
CA ALA A 162 22.86 2.13 15.90
C ALA A 162 23.66 2.99 16.88
N LEU A 163 23.01 3.91 17.59
CA LEU A 163 23.62 4.71 18.66
C LEU A 163 24.14 3.83 19.80
N SER A 164 23.35 2.84 20.21
CA SER A 164 23.76 1.85 21.22
C SER A 164 25.06 1.14 20.83
N ARG A 165 25.14 0.62 19.59
CA ARG A 165 26.36 -0.02 19.07
C ARG A 165 27.53 0.95 19.00
N ALA A 166 27.31 2.18 18.54
CA ALA A 166 28.36 3.19 18.44
C ALA A 166 28.93 3.56 19.84
N ALA A 167 28.06 3.72 20.83
CA ALA A 167 28.44 4.00 22.21
C ALA A 167 29.22 2.82 22.83
N ALA A 168 28.73 1.58 22.66
CA ALA A 168 29.40 0.38 23.15
C ALA A 168 30.81 0.19 22.52
N ASN A 169 30.92 0.40 21.20
CA ASN A 169 32.20 0.35 20.50
C ASN A 169 33.17 1.44 20.98
N SER A 170 32.66 2.64 21.21
CA SER A 170 33.48 3.77 21.70
C SER A 170 33.99 3.53 23.11
N ARG A 171 33.14 2.99 24.00
CA ARG A 171 33.54 2.53 25.34
C ARG A 171 34.65 1.50 25.24
N GLN A 172 34.48 0.47 24.40
CA GLN A 172 35.49 -0.57 24.24
C GLN A 172 36.83 -0.01 23.75
N GLN A 173 36.81 0.95 22.81
CA GLN A 173 38.02 1.61 22.34
C GLN A 173 38.76 2.33 23.48
N LEU A 174 38.02 3.03 24.36
CA LEU A 174 38.60 3.71 25.52
C LEU A 174 39.23 2.72 26.52
N LEU A 175 38.53 1.62 26.80
CA LEU A 175 39.03 0.58 27.71
C LEU A 175 40.30 -0.10 27.17
N ILE A 176 40.35 -0.39 25.86
CA ILE A 176 41.55 -0.94 25.21
C ILE A 176 42.72 0.05 25.31
N SER A 177 42.48 1.33 25.04
CA SER A 177 43.55 2.34 25.16
C SER A 177 44.06 2.50 26.60
N ALA A 178 43.17 2.45 27.60
CA ALA A 178 43.56 2.53 29.00
C ALA A 178 44.36 1.29 29.43
N TYR A 179 43.97 0.10 28.98
CA TYR A 179 44.70 -1.14 29.24
C TYR A 179 46.13 -1.09 28.69
N HIS A 180 46.31 -0.66 27.44
CA HIS A 180 47.64 -0.53 26.85
C HIS A 180 48.51 0.52 27.56
N ALA A 181 47.93 1.63 28.01
CA ALA A 181 48.66 2.64 28.77
C ALA A 181 49.15 2.12 30.14
N ALA A 182 48.31 1.36 30.84
CA ALA A 182 48.69 0.75 32.12
C ALA A 182 49.76 -0.34 31.96
N GLU A 183 49.68 -1.13 30.88
CA GLU A 183 50.68 -2.14 30.53
C GLU A 183 52.05 -1.50 30.23
N GLU A 184 52.08 -0.36 29.53
CA GLU A 184 53.31 0.41 29.28
C GLU A 184 53.88 1.06 30.54
N ALA A 185 53.04 1.42 31.51
CA ALA A 185 53.44 2.07 32.75
C ALA A 185 53.87 1.10 33.88
N GLU A 186 53.84 -0.22 33.63
CA GLU A 186 54.10 -1.28 34.64
C GLU A 186 53.22 -1.14 35.89
N GLU A 187 51.99 -0.60 35.76
CA GLU A 187 51.06 -0.47 36.88
C GLU A 187 50.44 -1.84 37.24
N GLU A 188 50.53 -2.24 38.52
CA GLU A 188 49.96 -3.52 39.02
C GLU A 188 48.43 -3.50 39.11
N GLU A 189 47.83 -2.30 39.20
CA GLU A 189 46.38 -2.11 39.30
C GLU A 189 45.81 -1.53 38.01
N LEU A 190 44.63 -2.02 37.60
CA LEU A 190 43.93 -1.46 36.45
C LEU A 190 43.46 -0.03 36.77
N PRO A 191 43.67 0.95 35.85
CA PRO A 191 43.24 2.33 36.08
C PRO A 191 41.73 2.38 36.30
N GLU A 192 41.30 3.29 37.19
CA GLU A 192 39.87 3.51 37.44
C GLU A 192 39.12 3.76 36.13
N GLU A 193 37.94 3.14 36.01
CA GLU A 193 37.18 3.18 34.77
C GLU A 193 36.82 4.64 34.42
N ASN A 194 37.35 5.08 33.26
CA ASN A 194 37.18 6.41 32.70
C ASN A 194 35.72 6.90 32.80
N PRO A 195 35.45 8.10 33.35
CA PRO A 195 34.08 8.64 33.48
C PRO A 195 33.28 8.64 32.17
N LEU A 196 33.94 8.91 31.03
CA LEU A 196 33.33 8.84 29.71
C LEU A 196 32.98 7.40 29.31
N ALA A 197 33.81 6.40 29.66
CA ALA A 197 33.51 5.00 29.41
C ALA A 197 32.30 4.50 30.20
N LYS A 198 32.09 5.01 31.43
CA LYS A 198 30.87 4.78 32.23
C LYS A 198 29.65 5.43 31.57
N ALA A 199 29.76 6.70 31.16
CA ALA A 199 28.68 7.41 30.47
C ALA A 199 28.26 6.70 29.17
N LEU A 200 29.23 6.23 28.38
CA LEU A 200 28.98 5.51 27.12
C LEU A 200 28.31 4.15 27.34
N LEU A 201 28.56 3.46 28.47
CA LEU A 201 27.82 2.24 28.80
C LEU A 201 26.35 2.54 29.07
N LYS A 202 26.07 3.53 29.90
CA LYS A 202 24.71 3.92 30.24
C LYS A 202 23.93 4.36 29.00
N LEU A 203 24.56 5.17 28.14
CA LEU A 203 23.98 5.53 26.85
C LEU A 203 23.72 4.29 25.98
N ALA A 204 24.68 3.36 25.89
CA ALA A 204 24.52 2.16 25.09
C ALA A 204 23.34 1.28 25.55
N ASP A 205 23.19 1.09 26.85
CA ASP A 205 22.13 0.29 27.44
C ASP A 205 20.76 0.95 27.27
N THR A 206 20.65 2.26 27.54
CA THR A 206 19.40 3.00 27.37
C THR A 206 18.96 3.06 25.92
N GLU A 207 19.85 3.38 24.98
CA GLU A 207 19.50 3.44 23.54
C GLU A 207 19.08 2.08 22.98
N LYS A 208 19.60 0.98 23.54
CA LYS A 208 19.11 -0.36 23.20
C LYS A 208 17.64 -0.54 23.62
N LEU A 209 17.28 -0.14 24.83
CA LEU A 209 15.90 -0.21 25.34
C LEU A 209 14.95 0.70 24.53
N VAL A 210 15.39 1.92 24.20
CA VAL A 210 14.65 2.84 23.33
C VAL A 210 14.39 2.21 21.96
N GLY A 211 15.39 1.53 21.40
CA GLY A 211 15.27 0.78 20.16
C GLY A 211 14.26 -0.37 20.26
N GLU A 212 14.29 -1.16 21.34
CA GLU A 212 13.34 -2.26 21.57
C GLU A 212 11.89 -1.75 21.66
N LYS A 213 11.65 -0.68 22.44
CA LYS A 213 10.34 -0.02 22.55
C LYS A 213 9.84 0.54 21.23
N ARG A 214 10.75 1.03 20.37
CA ARG A 214 10.41 1.49 19.02
C ARG A 214 9.91 0.33 18.18
N LEU A 215 10.60 -0.82 18.20
CA LEU A 215 10.15 -2.00 17.46
C LEU A 215 8.77 -2.48 17.92
N GLU A 216 8.47 -2.38 19.22
CA GLU A 216 7.13 -2.68 19.75
C GLU A 216 6.07 -1.71 19.22
N GLN A 217 6.36 -0.40 19.21
CA GLN A 217 5.49 0.62 18.63
C GLN A 217 5.19 0.32 17.16
N ASP A 218 6.24 0.07 16.36
CA ASP A 218 6.11 -0.25 14.95
C ASP A 218 5.20 -1.46 14.76
N GLN A 219 5.43 -2.53 15.52
CA GLN A 219 4.64 -3.75 15.43
C GLN A 219 3.16 -3.51 15.74
N LEU A 220 2.85 -2.68 16.74
CA LEU A 220 1.47 -2.28 17.06
C LEU A 220 0.85 -1.48 15.91
N ILE A 221 1.57 -0.52 15.34
CA ILE A 221 1.08 0.27 14.20
C ILE A 221 0.85 -0.61 12.97
N ILE A 222 1.78 -1.51 12.65
CA ILE A 222 1.67 -2.42 11.50
C ILE A 222 0.43 -3.31 11.64
N VAL A 223 0.29 -3.99 12.77
CA VAL A 223 -0.78 -4.98 12.98
C VAL A 223 -2.13 -4.33 13.22
N ASP A 224 -2.20 -3.35 14.12
CA ASP A 224 -3.48 -2.82 14.57
C ASP A 224 -3.98 -1.65 13.75
N PHE A 225 -3.10 -0.95 13.03
CA PHE A 225 -3.47 0.16 12.15
C PHE A 225 -3.31 -0.19 10.67
N ASN A 226 -2.09 -0.44 10.16
CA ASN A 226 -1.84 -0.63 8.72
C ASN A 226 -2.63 -1.82 8.16
N HIS A 227 -2.53 -2.99 8.79
CA HIS A 227 -3.23 -4.19 8.31
C HIS A 227 -4.76 -3.99 8.30
N LYS A 228 -5.34 -3.41 9.36
CA LYS A 228 -6.79 -3.14 9.41
C LYS A 228 -7.20 -2.14 8.34
N LEU A 229 -6.44 -1.06 8.15
CA LEU A 229 -6.70 -0.06 7.13
C LEU A 229 -6.62 -0.65 5.71
N ASN A 230 -5.60 -1.48 5.46
CA ASN A 230 -5.45 -2.23 4.21
C ASN A 230 -6.59 -3.22 3.97
N GLN A 231 -7.04 -3.91 5.01
CA GLN A 231 -8.18 -4.83 4.93
C GLN A 231 -9.46 -4.09 4.52
N ILE A 232 -9.76 -2.94 5.14
CA ILE A 232 -10.93 -2.14 4.78
C ILE A 232 -10.84 -1.65 3.32
N LEU A 233 -9.65 -1.19 2.89
CA LEU A 233 -9.38 -0.75 1.52
C LEU A 233 -9.53 -1.87 0.48
N THR A 234 -9.19 -3.11 0.85
CA THR A 234 -9.18 -4.28 -0.06
C THR A 234 -10.51 -5.02 -0.08
N ASP A 235 -11.21 -5.06 1.05
CA ASP A 235 -12.45 -5.82 1.21
C ASP A 235 -13.66 -4.89 1.07
N SER A 236 -13.90 -4.03 2.06
CA SER A 236 -15.10 -3.19 2.15
C SER A 236 -15.21 -2.23 0.97
N PHE A 237 -14.14 -1.48 0.66
CA PHE A 237 -14.13 -0.56 -0.47
C PHE A 237 -14.25 -1.25 -1.82
N LYS A 238 -13.69 -2.46 -1.96
CA LYS A 238 -13.82 -3.27 -3.19
C LYS A 238 -15.24 -3.76 -3.36
N GLN A 239 -15.87 -4.30 -2.31
CA GLN A 239 -17.27 -4.72 -2.32
C GLN A 239 -18.20 -3.55 -2.64
N THR A 240 -18.01 -2.40 -2.01
CA THR A 240 -18.81 -1.20 -2.28
C THR A 240 -18.62 -0.71 -3.71
N SER A 241 -17.39 -0.77 -4.25
CA SER A 241 -17.13 -0.48 -5.67
C SER A 241 -17.84 -1.47 -6.60
N GLN A 242 -17.96 -2.74 -6.22
CA GLN A 242 -18.71 -3.74 -6.99
C GLN A 242 -20.21 -3.45 -6.97
N ASN A 243 -20.78 -3.10 -5.81
CA ASN A 243 -22.19 -2.73 -5.71
C ASN A 243 -22.53 -1.49 -6.54
N ARG A 244 -21.69 -0.44 -6.51
CA ARG A 244 -21.84 0.74 -7.39
C ARG A 244 -21.82 0.37 -8.88
N ARG A 245 -20.95 -0.56 -9.28
CA ARG A 245 -20.93 -1.08 -10.67
C ARG A 245 -22.18 -1.88 -11.02
N LYS A 246 -22.77 -2.61 -10.06
CA LYS A 246 -24.06 -3.28 -10.27
C LYS A 246 -25.17 -2.27 -10.50
N VAL A 247 -25.23 -1.19 -9.72
CA VAL A 247 -26.21 -0.09 -9.91
C VAL A 247 -26.11 0.48 -11.32
N GLU A 248 -24.90 0.84 -11.76
CA GLU A 248 -24.71 1.41 -13.11
C GLU A 248 -25.11 0.41 -14.21
N LYS A 249 -24.83 -0.88 -14.01
CA LYS A 249 -25.26 -1.92 -14.95
C LYS A 249 -26.78 -2.06 -14.98
N ALA A 250 -27.43 -2.14 -13.82
CA ALA A 250 -28.88 -2.28 -13.71
C ALA A 250 -29.60 -1.05 -14.30
N ARG A 251 -29.06 0.15 -14.06
CA ARG A 251 -29.54 1.40 -14.65
C ARG A 251 -29.49 1.34 -16.16
N LEU A 252 -28.34 0.97 -16.72
CA LEU A 252 -28.15 0.90 -18.16
C LEU A 252 -29.04 -0.18 -18.81
N ASP A 253 -29.28 -1.30 -18.12
CA ASP A 253 -30.19 -2.36 -18.56
C ASP A 253 -31.65 -1.89 -18.58
N PHE A 254 -32.11 -1.27 -17.49
CA PHE A 254 -33.44 -0.66 -17.40
C PHE A 254 -33.65 0.39 -18.50
N ASP A 255 -32.68 1.29 -18.66
CA ASP A 255 -32.70 2.34 -19.66
C ASP A 255 -32.79 1.75 -21.09
N THR A 256 -32.00 0.70 -21.37
CA THR A 256 -32.03 -0.04 -22.65
C THR A 256 -33.40 -0.66 -22.93
N LEU A 257 -33.95 -1.37 -21.96
CA LEU A 257 -35.27 -2.00 -22.07
C LEU A 257 -36.39 -0.95 -22.22
N ARG A 258 -36.32 0.16 -21.47
CA ARG A 258 -37.29 1.26 -21.57
C ARG A 258 -37.35 1.82 -22.98
N THR A 259 -36.20 2.02 -23.63
CA THR A 259 -36.16 2.48 -25.03
C THR A 259 -36.70 1.42 -26.00
N GLN A 260 -36.42 0.14 -25.78
CA GLN A 260 -36.95 -0.95 -26.60
C GLN A 260 -38.48 -1.05 -26.49
N VAL A 261 -39.03 -0.95 -25.28
CA VAL A 261 -40.48 -0.90 -25.03
C VAL A 261 -41.11 0.29 -25.74
N LYS A 262 -40.56 1.50 -25.57
CA LYS A 262 -41.06 2.71 -26.26
C LYS A 262 -41.11 2.53 -27.78
N ARG A 263 -40.04 2.00 -28.39
CA ARG A 263 -39.99 1.73 -29.84
C ARG A 263 -41.00 0.68 -30.28
N ALA A 264 -41.16 -0.39 -29.51
CA ALA A 264 -42.13 -1.45 -29.81
C ALA A 264 -43.58 -0.94 -29.72
N GLU A 265 -43.88 -0.08 -28.74
CA GLU A 265 -45.19 0.57 -28.60
C GLU A 265 -45.47 1.58 -29.73
N GLU A 266 -44.48 2.33 -30.17
CA GLU A 266 -44.57 3.26 -31.31
C GLU A 266 -44.83 2.49 -32.62
N ALA A 267 -44.06 1.43 -32.88
CA ALA A 267 -44.25 0.55 -34.04
C ALA A 267 -45.63 -0.15 -34.04
N ALA A 268 -46.18 -0.47 -32.86
CA ALA A 268 -47.52 -1.04 -32.74
C ALA A 268 -48.66 -0.01 -32.99
N LYS A 269 -48.37 1.30 -32.86
CA LYS A 269 -49.33 2.39 -33.09
C LYS A 269 -49.34 2.93 -34.53
N GLU A 270 -48.26 2.74 -35.30
CA GLU A 270 -48.20 3.12 -36.71
C GLU A 270 -49.06 2.19 -37.60
N THR A 271 -50.23 2.68 -38.02
CA THR A 271 -51.23 1.96 -38.82
C THR A 271 -50.83 1.64 -40.27
N GLU A 272 -49.70 2.15 -40.77
CA GLU A 272 -49.26 2.01 -42.17
C GLU A 272 -48.03 1.10 -42.38
N ALA A 273 -47.56 0.42 -41.34
CA ALA A 273 -46.47 -0.54 -41.47
C ALA A 273 -46.95 -1.84 -42.18
N PRO A 274 -46.15 -2.43 -43.11
CA PRO A 274 -46.45 -3.74 -43.71
C PRO A 274 -46.72 -4.78 -42.61
N GLU A 275 -47.63 -5.74 -42.85
CA GLU A 275 -47.98 -6.78 -41.85
C GLU A 275 -46.78 -7.57 -41.29
N GLU A 276 -45.66 -7.60 -42.02
CA GLU A 276 -44.40 -8.25 -41.62
C GLU A 276 -43.59 -7.44 -40.59
N ASP A 277 -43.80 -6.12 -40.48
CA ASP A 277 -43.09 -5.22 -39.54
C ASP A 277 -43.93 -4.89 -38.28
N LYS A 278 -45.16 -5.39 -38.19
CA LYS A 278 -45.99 -5.23 -36.99
C LYS A 278 -45.42 -6.09 -35.86
N VAL A 279 -44.85 -5.44 -34.85
CA VAL A 279 -44.36 -6.14 -33.64
C VAL A 279 -45.53 -6.91 -33.00
N PRO A 280 -45.42 -8.25 -32.85
CA PRO A 280 -46.44 -9.06 -32.18
C PRO A 280 -46.77 -8.53 -30.79
N VAL A 281 -48.06 -8.48 -30.42
CA VAL A 281 -48.51 -8.05 -29.07
C VAL A 281 -47.84 -8.85 -27.96
N LYS A 282 -47.53 -10.14 -28.20
CA LYS A 282 -46.77 -11.00 -27.28
C LYS A 282 -45.34 -10.52 -27.03
N ASP A 283 -44.71 -9.87 -28.01
CA ASP A 283 -43.35 -9.36 -27.88
C ASP A 283 -43.33 -8.09 -27.03
N VAL A 284 -44.39 -7.26 -27.09
CA VAL A 284 -44.55 -6.08 -26.23
C VAL A 284 -44.80 -6.48 -24.77
N GLU A 285 -45.68 -7.45 -24.53
CA GLU A 285 -45.99 -7.94 -23.17
C GLU A 285 -44.77 -8.62 -22.53
N GLY A 286 -44.00 -9.38 -23.31
CA GLY A 286 -42.73 -9.97 -22.86
C GLY A 286 -41.63 -8.93 -22.58
N LEU A 287 -41.59 -7.82 -23.32
CA LEU A 287 -40.66 -6.71 -23.06
C LEU A 287 -41.04 -5.92 -21.81
N ASN A 288 -42.33 -5.71 -21.56
CA ASN A 288 -42.82 -5.07 -20.33
C ASN A 288 -42.48 -5.89 -19.09
N SER A 289 -42.67 -7.22 -19.14
CA SER A 289 -42.25 -8.09 -18.02
C SER A 289 -40.73 -8.03 -17.77
N LYS A 290 -39.91 -7.93 -18.82
CA LYS A 290 -38.45 -7.74 -18.67
C LYS A 290 -38.09 -6.36 -18.10
N LEU A 291 -38.86 -5.33 -18.46
CA LEU A 291 -38.68 -3.98 -17.94
C LEU A 291 -38.97 -3.92 -16.43
N GLU A 292 -40.07 -4.53 -15.98
CA GLU A 292 -40.41 -4.67 -14.56
C GLU A 292 -39.29 -5.39 -13.79
N ALA A 293 -38.79 -6.52 -14.31
CA ALA A 293 -37.69 -7.24 -13.69
C ALA A 293 -36.38 -6.40 -13.63
N ALA A 294 -36.12 -5.55 -14.61
CA ALA A 294 -34.97 -4.65 -14.61
C ALA A 294 -35.13 -3.48 -13.64
N GLU A 295 -36.35 -3.00 -13.42
CA GLU A 295 -36.67 -2.00 -12.39
C GLU A 295 -36.44 -2.56 -10.99
N ASP A 296 -36.94 -3.77 -10.71
CA ASP A 296 -36.72 -4.46 -9.44
C ASP A 296 -35.22 -4.66 -9.15
N GLU A 297 -34.44 -5.07 -10.17
CA GLU A 297 -32.98 -5.22 -10.05
C GLU A 297 -32.29 -3.88 -9.80
N LEU A 298 -32.72 -2.80 -10.45
CA LEU A 298 -32.18 -1.45 -10.22
C LEU A 298 -32.45 -0.98 -8.78
N VAL A 299 -33.67 -1.17 -8.28
CA VAL A 299 -34.03 -0.82 -6.89
C VAL A 299 -33.18 -1.63 -5.92
N SER A 300 -33.14 -2.96 -6.08
CA SER A 300 -32.34 -3.87 -5.26
C SER A 300 -30.85 -3.52 -5.24
N ALA A 301 -30.25 -3.31 -6.42
CA ALA A 301 -28.84 -2.95 -6.54
C ALA A 301 -28.55 -1.60 -5.86
N THR A 302 -29.47 -0.65 -5.95
CA THR A 302 -29.33 0.67 -5.32
C THR A 302 -29.40 0.56 -3.79
N GLU A 303 -30.31 -0.23 -3.25
CA GLU A 303 -30.42 -0.48 -1.80
C GLU A 303 -29.17 -1.19 -1.24
N GLU A 304 -28.66 -2.21 -1.94
CA GLU A 304 -27.41 -2.89 -1.58
C GLU A 304 -26.22 -1.91 -1.56
N ALA A 305 -26.11 -1.08 -2.60
CA ALA A 305 -25.05 -0.08 -2.72
C ALA A 305 -25.14 0.96 -1.60
N VAL A 306 -26.32 1.54 -1.35
CA VAL A 306 -26.55 2.51 -0.27
C VAL A 306 -26.20 1.91 1.09
N THR A 307 -26.63 0.67 1.36
CA THR A 307 -26.32 -0.02 2.62
C THR A 307 -24.81 -0.22 2.79
N SER A 308 -24.12 -0.65 1.73
CA SER A 308 -22.65 -0.82 1.77
C SER A 308 -21.90 0.51 1.96
N MET A 309 -22.35 1.59 1.32
CA MET A 309 -21.76 2.92 1.48
C MET A 309 -21.98 3.47 2.89
N LYS A 310 -23.19 3.34 3.45
CA LYS A 310 -23.49 3.77 4.82
C LYS A 310 -22.65 3.03 5.86
N ARG A 311 -22.42 1.72 5.65
CA ARG A 311 -21.57 0.92 6.54
C ARG A 311 -20.13 1.42 6.56
N ILE A 312 -19.55 1.75 5.41
CA ILE A 312 -18.17 2.28 5.32
C ILE A 312 -18.07 3.68 5.91
N LEU A 313 -19.12 4.48 5.78
CA LEU A 313 -19.16 5.85 6.32
C LEU A 313 -19.46 5.91 7.81
N ASP A 314 -19.66 4.77 8.49
CA ASP A 314 -19.81 4.75 9.95
C ASP A 314 -18.51 5.27 10.60
N PRO A 315 -18.57 6.40 11.33
CA PRO A 315 -17.38 7.03 11.89
C PRO A 315 -16.71 6.18 12.99
N ALA A 316 -17.42 5.20 13.58
CA ALA A 316 -16.89 4.42 14.69
C ALA A 316 -15.57 3.72 14.33
N GLU A 317 -15.51 3.09 13.16
CA GLU A 317 -14.31 2.37 12.71
C GLU A 317 -13.15 3.34 12.40
N SER A 318 -13.42 4.44 11.69
CA SER A 318 -12.40 5.45 11.38
C SER A 318 -11.81 6.09 12.64
N VAL A 319 -12.65 6.45 13.61
CA VAL A 319 -12.22 7.05 14.88
C VAL A 319 -11.41 6.05 15.69
N ASN A 320 -11.83 4.79 15.75
CA ASN A 320 -11.10 3.74 16.47
C ASN A 320 -9.71 3.52 15.88
N LEU A 321 -9.55 3.53 14.55
CA LEU A 321 -8.24 3.41 13.90
C LEU A 321 -7.32 4.57 14.28
N VAL A 322 -7.82 5.81 14.26
CA VAL A 322 -7.03 6.98 14.69
C VAL A 322 -6.61 6.85 16.15
N GLN A 323 -7.51 6.38 17.03
CA GLN A 323 -7.18 6.13 18.43
C GLN A 323 -6.09 5.08 18.61
N VAL A 324 -6.10 4.00 17.82
CA VAL A 324 -5.06 2.96 17.85
C VAL A 324 -3.69 3.57 17.53
N LEU A 325 -3.60 4.33 16.43
CA LEU A 325 -2.34 4.98 16.03
C LEU A 325 -1.82 5.92 17.12
N VAL A 326 -2.68 6.78 17.65
CA VAL A 326 -2.32 7.73 18.71
C VAL A 326 -1.90 7.03 20.00
N LYS A 327 -2.59 5.95 20.39
CA LYS A 327 -2.24 5.18 21.60
C LYS A 327 -0.88 4.51 21.49
N ALA A 328 -0.59 3.86 20.36
CA ALA A 328 0.72 3.24 20.13
C ALA A 328 1.85 4.27 20.21
N GLN A 329 1.68 5.44 19.59
CA GLN A 329 2.64 6.54 19.67
C GLN A 329 2.78 7.09 21.11
N LEU A 330 1.67 7.31 21.81
CA LEU A 330 1.68 7.85 23.16
C LEU A 330 2.41 6.93 24.15
N GLU A 331 2.18 5.62 24.05
CA GLU A 331 2.82 4.61 24.89
C GLU A 331 4.34 4.56 24.66
N TYR A 332 4.77 4.61 23.40
CA TYR A 332 6.17 4.74 23.05
C TYR A 332 6.81 6.00 23.65
N PHE A 333 6.25 7.18 23.39
CA PHE A 333 6.87 8.43 23.85
C PHE A 333 6.94 8.51 25.38
N LYS A 334 5.92 8.03 26.09
CA LYS A 334 5.94 7.94 27.56
C LYS A 334 7.04 7.01 28.07
N SER A 335 7.15 5.82 27.47
CA SER A 335 8.12 4.82 27.90
C SER A 335 9.56 5.23 27.60
N VAL A 336 9.82 5.94 26.50
CA VAL A 336 11.13 6.53 26.18
C VAL A 336 11.47 7.70 27.10
N THR A 337 10.49 8.56 27.41
CA THR A 337 10.70 9.68 28.35
C THR A 337 11.20 9.16 29.70
N ALA A 338 10.57 8.12 30.23
CA ALA A 338 10.97 7.52 31.51
C ALA A 338 12.41 6.97 31.48
N ASP A 339 12.82 6.31 30.39
CA ASP A 339 14.20 5.78 30.27
C ASP A 339 15.24 6.90 30.17
N LEU A 340 14.93 7.97 29.43
CA LEU A 340 15.83 9.11 29.26
C LEU A 340 15.94 9.96 30.53
N GLU A 341 14.87 10.08 31.32
CA GLU A 341 14.92 10.70 32.64
C GLU A 341 15.86 9.94 33.59
N VAL A 342 15.78 8.60 33.59
CA VAL A 342 16.70 7.76 34.37
C VAL A 342 18.14 7.93 33.89
N LEU A 343 18.38 7.87 32.56
CA LEU A 343 19.72 8.07 32.01
C LEU A 343 20.28 9.44 32.38
N SER A 344 19.50 10.51 32.24
CA SER A 344 19.93 11.87 32.59
C SER A 344 20.39 11.95 34.05
N ALA A 345 19.60 11.39 34.97
CA ALA A 345 19.94 11.37 36.39
C ALA A 345 21.20 10.52 36.68
N GLU A 346 21.36 9.37 36.02
CA GLU A 346 22.56 8.54 36.16
C GLU A 346 23.81 9.26 35.64
N LEU A 347 23.71 10.01 34.54
CA LEU A 347 24.82 10.78 33.99
C LEU A 347 25.25 11.92 34.93
N ASP A 348 24.32 12.59 35.62
CA ASP A 348 24.64 13.64 36.59
C ASP A 348 25.45 13.12 37.81
N THR A 349 25.40 11.82 38.08
CA THR A 349 26.20 11.20 39.15
C THR A 349 27.64 10.90 38.76
N ILE A 350 27.97 11.00 37.47
CA ILE A 350 29.32 10.71 36.97
C ILE A 350 30.22 11.90 37.30
N ILE A 351 31.09 11.72 38.28
CA ILE A 351 32.08 12.72 38.67
C ILE A 351 33.16 12.79 37.58
N VAL A 352 33.37 14.00 37.07
CA VAL A 352 34.51 14.33 36.20
C VAL A 352 35.48 15.14 37.06
N GLU A 353 36.64 14.57 37.37
CA GLU A 353 37.70 15.35 38.00
C GLU A 353 38.10 16.47 37.03
N ALA A 354 37.80 17.72 37.39
CA ALA A 354 38.27 18.86 36.63
C ALA A 354 39.79 18.88 36.80
N ALA A 355 40.53 18.69 35.69
CA ALA A 355 41.96 18.93 35.68
C ALA A 355 42.18 20.37 36.17
N GLU A 356 42.74 20.52 37.37
CA GLU A 356 43.20 21.80 37.87
C GLU A 356 44.15 22.36 36.82
N SER A 357 43.74 23.46 36.18
CA SER A 357 44.63 24.23 35.32
C SER A 357 45.73 24.79 36.21
N GLU A 358 46.91 24.18 36.16
CA GLU A 358 48.14 24.76 36.71
C GLU A 358 48.34 26.13 36.04
N GLU A 359 48.06 27.21 36.78
CA GLU A 359 48.47 28.59 36.44
C GLU A 359 49.94 28.84 36.82
#